data_AF-A0A3S1IQ54-F1
#
_entry.id   AF-A0A3S1IQ54-F1
#
_cell.length_a   1.000
_cell.length_b   1.000
_cell.length_c   1.000
_cell.angle_alpha   90.00
_cell.angle_beta   90.00
_cell.angle_gamma   90.00
#
_symmetry.space_group_name_H-M   'P 1'
#
loop_
_entity.id
_entity.type
_entity.pdbx_description
1 polymer ?
#
loop_
_entity_poly.entity_id
_entity_poly.type
_entity_poly.pdbx_seq_one_letter_code
_entity_poly.pdbx_strand_id
1 'polypeptide(L)'
;MQVRTQTVSKFSWRQLVLVALGVCSLSLPLVQTVDASQPKKVRNYCQKQESMFLSVETKSFWVNICGGDLAHTYVGVNKKTGKSIRLPLKDVDQQGRYFEAVSEPYTYILADSTKGKNLTVSKGTRELLREPVLRGW
;
A
#
# COMPACT_ATOMS: atom_id res chain seq x y z
N MET A 1 -24.81 -32.15 -18.81
CA MET A 1 -25.67 -31.33 -19.68
C MET A 1 -27.12 -31.52 -19.26
N GLN A 2 -27.73 -30.55 -18.60
CA GLN A 2 -29.12 -30.09 -18.83
C GLN A 2 -29.51 -29.10 -17.73
N VAL A 3 -29.56 -27.84 -18.15
CA VAL A 3 -30.00 -26.67 -17.40
C VAL A 3 -31.54 -26.69 -17.40
N ARG A 4 -32.16 -26.48 -16.23
CA ARG A 4 -33.62 -26.32 -16.11
C ARG A 4 -33.97 -24.94 -15.55
N THR A 5 -34.57 -24.16 -16.44
CA THR A 5 -35.73 -23.27 -16.24
C THR A 5 -35.65 -22.13 -15.22
N GLN A 6 -35.39 -20.93 -15.73
CA GLN A 6 -35.83 -19.68 -15.12
C GLN A 6 -37.26 -19.37 -15.58
N THR A 7 -38.13 -19.06 -14.62
CA THR A 7 -39.51 -18.60 -14.80
C THR A 7 -39.52 -17.11 -15.11
N VAL A 8 -40.02 -16.75 -16.30
CA VAL A 8 -40.24 -15.38 -16.77
C VAL A 8 -41.57 -14.88 -16.23
N SER A 9 -41.57 -13.89 -15.33
CA SER A 9 -42.79 -13.22 -14.92
C SER A 9 -43.18 -12.15 -15.95
N LYS A 10 -44.38 -12.30 -16.49
CA LYS A 10 -45.04 -11.35 -17.41
C LYS A 10 -45.49 -10.14 -16.61
N PHE A 11 -45.03 -8.94 -16.95
CA PHE A 11 -45.56 -7.70 -16.38
C PHE A 11 -46.34 -6.91 -17.43
N SER A 12 -47.54 -6.53 -17.01
CA SER A 12 -48.69 -6.12 -17.81
C SER A 12 -48.55 -4.71 -18.39
N TRP A 13 -48.88 -4.58 -19.67
CA TRP A 13 -49.00 -3.32 -20.43
C TRP A 13 -50.41 -2.72 -20.29
N ARG A 14 -50.48 -1.39 -20.11
CA ARG A 14 -51.59 -0.40 -20.24
C ARG A 14 -51.50 0.55 -19.03
N GLN A 15 -51.41 1.87 -19.13
CA GLN A 15 -52.13 2.79 -20.00
C GLN A 15 -51.36 4.13 -20.11
N LEU A 16 -51.48 4.77 -21.27
CA LEU A 16 -51.09 6.16 -21.54
C LEU A 16 -52.02 7.15 -20.84
N VAL A 17 -51.47 8.25 -20.29
CA VAL A 17 -52.16 9.56 -20.24
C VAL A 17 -51.15 10.67 -20.58
N LEU A 18 -51.63 11.61 -21.38
CA LEU A 18 -50.96 12.68 -22.12
C LEU A 18 -50.95 14.03 -21.34
N VAL A 19 -49.91 14.82 -21.61
CA VAL A 19 -49.86 16.31 -21.68
C VAL A 19 -49.81 17.12 -20.37
N ALA A 20 -48.72 17.89 -20.18
CA ALA A 20 -48.75 19.36 -20.11
C ALA A 20 -47.34 19.97 -20.07
N LEU A 21 -47.13 21.02 -20.86
CA LEU A 21 -45.93 21.85 -20.94
C LEU A 21 -45.67 22.54 -19.60
N GLY A 22 -44.43 22.52 -19.11
CA GLY A 22 -44.08 23.30 -17.92
C GLY A 22 -42.66 23.09 -17.39
N VAL A 23 -41.84 24.12 -17.62
CA VAL A 23 -40.67 24.53 -16.83
C VAL A 23 -39.35 23.76 -17.01
N CYS A 24 -38.35 24.50 -17.50
CA CYS A 24 -36.94 24.15 -17.51
C CYS A 24 -36.49 23.46 -16.22
N SER A 25 -36.04 22.22 -16.33
CA SER A 25 -35.13 21.61 -15.37
C SER A 25 -34.04 20.89 -16.15
N LEU A 26 -33.00 21.63 -16.54
CA LEU A 26 -31.71 21.07 -16.97
C LEU A 26 -31.14 20.28 -15.78
N SER A 27 -31.63 19.07 -15.60
CA SER A 27 -31.06 18.09 -14.68
C SER A 27 -29.91 17.43 -15.42
N LEU A 28 -28.75 18.10 -15.35
CA LEU A 28 -27.47 17.47 -15.66
C LEU A 28 -27.40 16.18 -14.82
N PRO A 29 -27.25 14.99 -15.43
CA PRO A 29 -26.83 13.84 -14.66
C PRO A 29 -25.42 14.17 -14.20
N LEU A 30 -25.26 14.42 -12.90
CA LEU A 30 -23.96 14.41 -12.26
C LEU A 30 -23.42 12.98 -12.45
N VAL A 31 -22.62 12.77 -13.50
CA VAL A 31 -21.86 11.54 -13.66
C VAL A 31 -20.84 11.56 -12.53
N GLN A 32 -21.21 10.98 -11.40
CA GLN A 32 -20.27 10.67 -10.34
C GLN A 32 -19.34 9.61 -10.90
N THR A 33 -18.21 10.01 -11.49
CA THR A 33 -17.06 9.14 -11.64
C THR A 33 -16.56 8.86 -10.23
N VAL A 34 -17.17 7.88 -9.58
CA VAL A 34 -16.63 7.28 -8.36
C VAL A 34 -15.36 6.58 -8.84
N ASP A 35 -14.24 7.28 -8.73
CA ASP A 35 -12.94 6.71 -9.00
C ASP A 35 -12.76 5.59 -7.98
N ALA A 36 -12.98 4.35 -8.42
CA ALA A 36 -12.82 3.16 -7.61
C ALA A 36 -11.32 2.94 -7.41
N SER A 37 -10.69 3.78 -6.58
CA SER A 37 -9.32 3.55 -6.13
C SER A 37 -9.32 2.27 -5.31
N GLN A 38 -8.97 1.16 -5.97
CA GLN A 38 -8.79 -0.15 -5.35
C GLN A 38 -7.92 -0.01 -4.08
N PRO A 39 -8.27 -0.68 -2.97
CA PRO A 39 -7.45 -0.64 -1.77
C PRO A 39 -6.05 -1.14 -2.11
N LYS A 40 -5.07 -0.24 -1.96
CA LYS A 40 -3.68 -0.50 -2.30
C LYS A 40 -3.15 -1.59 -1.40
N LYS A 41 -2.85 -2.77 -1.96
CA LYS A 41 -2.40 -3.94 -1.19
C LYS A 41 -1.08 -3.64 -0.48
N VAL A 42 -1.13 -3.47 0.84
CA VAL A 42 0.05 -3.37 1.71
C VAL A 42 0.74 -4.73 1.73
N ARG A 43 2.06 -4.75 1.53
CA ARG A 43 2.85 -5.98 1.59
C ARG A 43 3.36 -6.18 3.00
N ASN A 44 3.07 -7.35 3.57
CA ASN A 44 3.52 -7.74 4.89
C ASN A 44 4.51 -8.90 4.75
N TYR A 45 5.77 -8.63 5.04
CA TYR A 45 6.86 -9.62 5.10
C TYR A 45 7.27 -9.97 6.54
N CYS A 46 6.49 -9.56 7.54
CA CYS A 46 6.68 -9.98 8.93
C CYS A 46 6.26 -11.45 9.12
N GLN A 47 6.80 -12.09 10.15
CA GLN A 47 6.42 -13.46 10.48
C GLN A 47 4.99 -13.50 11.05
N LYS A 48 4.35 -14.68 11.04
CA LYS A 48 2.95 -14.84 11.49
C LYS A 48 2.71 -14.38 12.94
N GLN A 49 3.74 -14.49 13.78
CA GLN A 49 3.71 -14.11 15.20
C GLN A 49 4.18 -12.68 15.47
N GLU A 50 4.46 -11.91 14.41
CA GLU A 50 4.94 -10.53 14.51
C GLU A 50 3.87 -9.53 14.08
N SER A 51 3.87 -8.38 14.74
CA SER A 51 3.19 -7.17 14.32
C SER A 51 4.02 -6.41 13.29
N MET A 52 3.33 -5.80 12.32
CA MET A 52 3.94 -4.91 11.35
C MET A 52 3.83 -3.47 11.84
N PHE A 53 4.96 -2.84 12.16
CA PHE A 53 5.05 -1.45 12.61
C PHE A 53 5.03 -0.47 11.45
N LEU A 54 5.75 -0.82 10.39
CA LEU A 54 5.94 0.05 9.24
C LEU A 54 5.98 -0.79 7.96
N SER A 55 5.37 -0.25 6.90
CA SER A 55 5.47 -0.80 5.56
C SER A 55 5.72 0.34 4.59
N VAL A 56 6.88 0.33 3.95
CA VAL A 56 7.24 1.34 2.96
C VAL A 56 7.61 0.71 1.62
N GLU A 57 7.39 1.47 0.56
CA GLU A 57 7.74 1.10 -0.79
C GLU A 57 8.70 2.14 -1.37
N THR A 58 9.88 1.72 -1.85
CA THR A 58 10.82 2.55 -2.61
C THR A 58 10.75 2.20 -4.09
N LYS A 59 11.65 2.71 -4.93
CA LYS A 59 11.72 2.27 -6.34
C LYS A 59 12.05 0.77 -6.44
N SER A 60 13.06 0.32 -5.71
CA SER A 60 13.63 -1.01 -5.86
C SER A 60 13.28 -2.00 -4.75
N PHE A 61 12.72 -1.53 -3.63
CA PHE A 61 12.48 -2.35 -2.44
C PHE A 61 11.08 -2.20 -1.87
N TRP A 62 10.60 -3.29 -1.25
CA TRP A 62 9.61 -3.22 -0.18
C TRP A 62 10.34 -3.39 1.14
N VAL A 63 10.04 -2.56 2.13
CA VAL A 63 10.64 -2.65 3.46
C VAL A 63 9.53 -2.71 4.50
N ASN A 64 9.63 -3.68 5.41
CA ASN A 64 8.79 -3.76 6.59
C ASN A 64 9.65 -3.66 7.84
N ILE A 65 9.14 -2.92 8.81
CA ILE A 65 9.62 -2.98 10.19
C ILE A 65 8.66 -3.87 10.97
N CYS A 66 9.20 -4.94 11.53
CA CYS A 66 8.47 -5.99 12.22
C CYS A 66 8.84 -6.02 13.70
N GLY A 67 7.91 -6.48 14.52
CA GLY A 67 8.20 -6.73 15.92
C GLY A 67 7.03 -7.32 16.70
N GLY A 68 6.93 -6.96 17.97
CA GLY A 68 5.83 -7.36 18.87
C GLY A 68 5.22 -6.12 19.51
N ASP A 69 5.53 -5.91 20.79
CA ASP A 69 5.22 -4.65 21.49
C ASP A 69 6.08 -3.49 21.00
N LEU A 70 7.32 -3.80 20.59
CA LEU A 70 8.28 -2.86 20.03
C LEU A 70 8.84 -3.37 18.70
N ALA A 71 9.21 -2.42 17.83
CA ALA A 71 9.94 -2.68 16.59
C ALA A 71 11.34 -3.22 16.91
N HIS A 72 11.70 -4.34 16.31
CA HIS A 72 13.02 -4.94 16.53
C HIS A 72 13.60 -5.66 15.31
N THR A 73 12.86 -5.76 14.21
CA THR A 73 13.32 -6.43 13.00
C THR A 73 13.11 -5.59 11.74
N TYR A 74 14.16 -5.46 10.93
CA TYR A 74 14.12 -4.94 9.58
C TYR A 74 13.93 -6.09 8.58
N VAL A 75 13.00 -5.94 7.63
CA VAL A 75 12.83 -6.84 6.50
C VAL A 75 12.85 -6.04 5.20
N GLY A 76 13.84 -6.29 4.34
CA GLY A 76 13.95 -5.67 3.02
C GLY A 76 13.79 -6.71 1.91
N VAL A 77 12.96 -6.44 0.92
CA VAL A 77 12.71 -7.33 -0.22
C VAL A 77 12.98 -6.58 -1.53
N ASN A 78 13.90 -7.11 -2.33
CA ASN A 78 14.19 -6.57 -3.65
C ASN A 78 13.05 -6.90 -4.62
N LYS A 79 12.47 -5.88 -5.26
CA LYS A 79 11.31 -6.08 -6.15
C LYS A 79 11.63 -6.84 -7.43
N LYS A 80 12.86 -6.70 -7.93
CA LYS A 80 13.29 -7.33 -9.18
C LYS A 80 13.62 -8.80 -8.98
N THR A 81 14.34 -9.12 -7.92
CA THR A 81 14.86 -10.48 -7.70
C THR A 81 14.03 -11.30 -6.71
N GLY A 82 13.14 -10.67 -5.94
CA GLY A 82 12.41 -11.31 -4.85
C GLY A 82 13.27 -11.69 -3.64
N LYS A 83 14.59 -11.48 -3.71
CA LYS A 83 15.50 -11.78 -2.59
C LYS A 83 15.18 -10.88 -1.41
N SER A 84 15.10 -11.49 -0.24
CA SER A 84 14.82 -10.82 1.03
C SER A 84 16.01 -10.89 1.97
N ILE A 85 16.17 -9.84 2.78
CA ILE A 85 17.04 -9.83 3.94
C ILE A 85 16.20 -9.53 5.18
N ARG A 86 16.53 -10.18 6.28
CA ARG A 86 15.90 -9.99 7.59
C ARG A 86 17.00 -9.82 8.63
N LEU A 87 16.99 -8.69 9.33
CA LEU A 87 18.03 -8.31 10.28
C LEU A 87 17.41 -7.75 11.55
N PRO A 88 17.99 -8.01 12.73
CA PRO A 88 17.63 -7.26 13.92
C PRO A 88 17.93 -5.78 13.70
N LEU A 89 17.08 -4.91 14.26
CA LEU A 89 17.36 -3.48 14.32
C LEU A 89 18.50 -3.25 15.31
N LYS A 90 19.46 -2.44 14.88
CA LYS A 90 20.57 -1.96 15.69
C LYS A 90 20.18 -0.73 16.50
N ASP A 91 19.41 0.16 15.87
CA ASP A 91 18.93 1.39 16.47
C ASP A 91 17.54 1.74 15.92
N VAL A 92 16.72 2.33 16.79
CA VAL A 92 15.36 2.79 16.50
C VAL A 92 15.11 4.03 17.33
N ASP A 93 14.68 5.12 16.71
CA ASP A 93 14.28 6.29 17.48
C ASP A 93 12.89 6.09 18.13
N GLN A 94 12.64 6.83 19.21
CA GLN A 94 11.40 6.69 19.96
C GLN A 94 10.17 7.15 19.17
N GLN A 95 10.37 8.00 18.15
CA GLN A 95 9.30 8.57 17.33
C GLN A 95 8.98 7.72 16.10
N GLY A 96 9.72 6.62 15.86
CA GLY A 96 9.55 5.79 14.67
C GLY A 96 9.90 6.52 13.37
N ARG A 97 10.81 7.50 13.43
CA ARG A 97 11.35 8.26 12.30
C ARG A 97 12.70 7.72 11.82
N TYR A 98 13.34 6.82 12.57
CA TYR A 98 14.64 6.25 12.24
C TYR A 98 14.70 4.78 12.60
N PHE A 99 15.15 3.95 11.65
CA PHE A 99 15.39 2.52 11.84
C PHE A 99 16.71 2.15 11.18
N GLU A 100 17.62 1.56 11.94
CA GLU A 100 18.91 1.09 11.46
C GLU A 100 19.03 -0.41 11.65
N ALA A 101 19.53 -1.11 10.63
CA ALA A 101 19.96 -2.50 10.72
C ALA A 101 21.35 -2.67 10.12
N VAL A 102 22.14 -3.59 10.68
CA VAL A 102 23.53 -3.82 10.28
C VAL A 102 23.75 -5.29 9.95
N SER A 103 24.43 -5.54 8.84
CA SER A 103 24.98 -6.84 8.44
C SER A 103 26.35 -6.58 7.86
N GLU A 104 27.39 -6.57 8.70
CA GLU A 104 28.70 -6.07 8.34
C GLU A 104 29.22 -6.68 7.02
N PRO A 105 29.75 -5.86 6.10
CA PRO A 105 30.03 -4.41 6.22
C PRO A 105 28.87 -3.48 5.81
N TYR A 106 27.63 -3.98 5.72
CA TYR A 106 26.48 -3.24 5.23
C TYR A 106 25.63 -2.61 6.34
N THR A 107 25.19 -1.38 6.11
CA THR A 107 24.25 -0.65 6.99
C THR A 107 23.03 -0.26 6.18
N TYR A 108 21.84 -0.48 6.75
CA TYR A 108 20.54 -0.20 6.15
C TYR A 108 19.81 0.80 7.05
N ILE A 109 19.53 1.99 6.53
CA ILE A 109 18.90 3.08 7.27
C ILE A 109 17.59 3.44 6.58
N LEU A 110 16.48 3.35 7.29
CA LEU A 110 15.21 3.91 6.89
C LEU A 110 14.91 5.12 7.78
N ALA A 111 14.89 6.30 7.19
CA ALA A 111 14.80 7.55 7.96
C ALA A 111 13.80 8.55 7.34
N ASP A 112 13.05 9.21 8.20
CA ASP A 112 12.18 10.36 7.92
C ASP A 112 12.81 11.64 8.46
N SER A 113 13.55 12.31 7.59
CA SER A 113 14.30 13.52 7.92
C SER A 113 13.70 14.77 7.26
N THR A 114 14.25 15.94 7.58
CA THR A 114 13.94 17.20 6.87
C THR A 114 14.27 17.16 5.38
N LYS A 115 15.16 16.24 4.96
CA LYS A 115 15.51 15.99 3.55
C LYS A 115 14.59 14.94 2.89
N GLY A 116 13.53 14.53 3.59
CA GLY A 116 12.57 13.54 3.14
C GLY A 116 12.79 12.15 3.74
N LYS A 117 11.86 11.26 3.37
CA LYS A 117 11.80 9.86 3.77
C LYS A 117 12.62 9.02 2.80
N ASN A 118 13.69 8.39 3.27
CA ASN A 118 14.63 7.67 2.42
C ASN A 118 15.06 6.34 3.01
N LEU A 119 15.24 5.35 2.15
CA LEU A 119 16.03 4.15 2.41
C LEU A 119 17.45 4.41 1.92
N THR A 120 18.43 4.24 2.80
CA THR A 120 19.87 4.35 2.50
C THR A 120 20.55 3.03 2.77
N VAL A 121 21.39 2.57 1.86
CA VAL A 121 22.23 1.37 2.05
C VAL A 121 23.68 1.75 1.81
N SER A 122 24.53 1.44 2.78
CA SER A 122 25.96 1.74 2.73
C SER A 122 26.80 0.47 2.93
N LYS A 123 28.02 0.48 2.41
CA LYS A 123 29.06 -0.53 2.67
C LYS A 123 30.27 0.17 3.28
N GLY A 124 30.47 0.03 4.58
CA GLY A 124 31.42 0.85 5.33
C GLY A 124 31.12 2.34 5.13
N THR A 125 32.10 3.10 4.62
CA THR A 125 31.97 4.55 4.38
C THR A 125 31.30 4.92 3.05
N ARG A 126 31.02 3.94 2.17
CA ARG A 126 30.48 4.19 0.83
C ARG A 126 28.97 3.99 0.81
N GLU A 127 28.22 5.04 0.48
CA GLU A 127 26.80 4.91 0.12
C GLU A 127 26.68 4.13 -1.21
N LEU A 128 25.92 3.04 -1.19
CA LEU A 128 25.62 2.24 -2.38
C LEU A 128 24.29 2.67 -3.01
N LEU A 129 23.35 3.12 -2.19
CA LEU A 129 21.99 3.41 -2.58
C LEU A 129 21.37 4.43 -1.63
N ARG A 130 20.60 5.35 -2.20
CA ARG A 130 19.63 6.19 -1.51
C ARG A 130 18.38 6.30 -2.36
N GLU A 131 17.27 5.76 -1.87
CA GLU A 131 15.98 5.82 -2.57
C GLU A 131 14.93 6.52 -1.72
N PRO A 132 14.13 7.42 -2.31
CA PRO A 132 12.99 8.00 -1.63
C PRO A 132 11.92 6.93 -1.37
N VAL A 133 11.24 7.07 -0.24
CA VAL A 133 10.01 6.32 0.05
C VAL A 133 8.90 6.91 -0.82
N LEU A 134 8.29 6.06 -1.65
CA LEU A 134 7.21 6.43 -2.57
C LEU A 134 5.84 6.33 -1.88
N ARG A 135 5.67 5.38 -0.95
CA ARG A 135 4.40 5.06 -0.28
C ARG A 135 4.62 4.48 1.11
N GLY A 136 3.62 4.67 1.97
CA GLY A 136 3.63 4.28 3.37
C GLY A 136 4.18 5.39 4.27
N TRP A 137 4.68 4.98 5.42
CA TRP A 137 5.06 5.78 6.59
C TRP A 137 3.98 5.86 7.67
#